data_AF-A0A6M8F495-F1
#
_entry.id   AF-A0A6M8F495-F1
#
_cell.length_a   1.000
_cell.length_b   1.000
_cell.length_c   1.000
_cell.angle_alpha   90.00
_cell.angle_beta   90.00
_cell.angle_gamma   90.00
#
_symmetry.space_group_name_H-M   'P 1'
#
loop_
_entity.id
_entity.type
_entity.pdbx_description
1 polymer ?
#
loop_
_entity_poly.entity_id
_entity_poly.type
_entity_poly.pdbx_seq_one_letter_code
_entity_poly.pdbx_strand_id
1 'polypeptide(L)' 'MTILIYAAIGLSIAAIVISYNTVRIRSFRLKGLYPEPGQATMQHVEKLNKTLAIKAYREVHGVSLKQAKEAIENIVNAA' A
#
# COMPACT_ATOMS: atom_id res chain seq x y z
N MET A 1 30.14 -9.05 -18.45
CA MET A 1 29.44 -10.24 -17.91
C MET A 1 28.87 -9.99 -16.52
N THR A 2 29.65 -9.51 -15.55
CA THR A 2 29.20 -9.19 -14.18
C THR A 2 28.09 -8.14 -14.10
N ILE A 3 28.19 -7.05 -14.87
CA ILE A 3 27.15 -5.98 -14.90
C ILE A 3 25.78 -6.52 -15.32
N LEU A 4 25.74 -7.46 -16.28
CA LEU A 4 24.50 -8.07 -16.76
C LEU A 4 23.86 -8.96 -15.69
N ILE A 5 24.66 -9.64 -14.86
CA ILE A 5 24.17 -10.46 -13.75
C ILE A 5 23.52 -9.58 -12.68
N TYR A 6 24.15 -8.48 -12.29
CA TYR A 6 23.56 -7.55 -11.32
C TYR A 6 22.26 -6.91 -11.83
N ALA A 7 22.19 -6.56 -13.12
CA ALA A 7 20.97 -6.06 -13.74
C ALA A 7 19.84 -7.10 -13.71
N ALA A 8 20.14 -8.37 -14.04
CA ALA A 8 19.17 -9.45 -14.00
C ALA A 8 18.65 -9.73 -12.58
N ILE A 9 19.53 -9.70 -11.57
CA ILE A 9 19.14 -9.84 -10.15
C ILE A 9 18.24 -8.68 -9.73
N GLY A 10 18.59 -7.44 -10.08
CA GLY A 10 17.77 -6.26 -9.79
C GLY A 10 16.37 -6.37 -10.39
N LEU A 11 16.26 -6.80 -11.66
CA LEU A 11 14.96 -7.01 -12.32
C LEU A 11 14.15 -8.12 -11.66
N SER A 12 14.81 -9.21 -11.25
CA SER A 12 14.16 -10.34 -10.57
C SER A 12 13.57 -9.91 -9.21
N ILE A 13 14.35 -9.16 -8.42
CA ILE A 13 13.89 -8.61 -7.14
C ILE A 13 12.72 -7.65 -7.34
N ALA A 14 12.80 -6.75 -8.33
CA ALA A 14 11.71 -5.83 -8.64
C ALA A 14 10.42 -6.57 -9.04
N ALA A 15 10.52 -7.59 -9.90
CA ALA A 15 9.38 -8.41 -10.32
C ALA A 15 8.72 -9.16 -9.14
N ILE A 16 9.54 -9.67 -8.21
CA ILE A 16 9.07 -10.32 -6.98
C ILE A 16 8.30 -9.29 -6.12
N VAL A 17 8.87 -8.12 -5.86
CA VAL A 17 8.24 -7.06 -5.06
C VAL A 17 6.90 -6.62 -5.64
N ILE A 18 6.82 -6.41 -6.97
CA ILE A 18 5.59 -6.04 -7.65
C ILE A 18 4.55 -7.17 -7.53
N SER A 19 4.94 -8.42 -7.75
CA SER A 19 4.06 -9.58 -7.63
C SER A 19 3.48 -9.70 -6.21
N TYR A 20 4.31 -9.55 -5.18
CA TYR A 20 3.87 -9.54 -3.80
C TYR A 20 2.89 -8.41 -3.50
N ASN A 21 3.15 -7.19 -3.98
CA ASN A 21 2.26 -6.05 -3.75
C ASN A 21 0.90 -6.21 -4.45
N THR A 22 0.89 -6.70 -5.68
CA THR A 22 -0.32 -6.81 -6.49
C THR A 22 -1.23 -7.95 -6.02
N VAL A 23 -0.65 -9.10 -5.66
CA VAL A 23 -1.39 -10.24 -5.11
C VAL A 23 -1.96 -9.94 -3.73
N ARG A 24 -1.23 -9.19 -2.89
CA ARG A 24 -1.77 -8.74 -1.58
C ARG A 24 -2.98 -7.84 -1.75
N ILE A 25 -2.91 -6.84 -2.63
CA ILE A 25 -4.04 -5.92 -2.85
C ILE A 25 -5.27 -6.67 -3.35
N ARG A 26 -5.10 -7.66 -4.23
CA ARG A 26 -6.20 -8.46 -4.77
C ARG A 26 -6.97 -9.24 -3.68
N SER A 27 -6.26 -9.80 -2.70
CA SER A 27 -6.90 -10.53 -1.60
C SER A 27 -7.65 -9.61 -0.63
N PHE A 28 -7.21 -8.36 -0.45
CA PHE A 28 -7.98 -7.35 0.30
C PHE A 28 -9.20 -6.83 -0.47
N ARG A 29 -9.12 -6.70 -1.81
CA ARG A 29 -10.27 -6.38 -2.67
C ARG A 29 -11.37 -7.45 -2.60
N LEU A 30 -10.99 -8.72 -2.67
CA LEU A 30 -11.95 -9.84 -2.60
C LEU A 30 -12.68 -9.92 -1.25
N LYS A 31 -12.05 -9.46 -0.17
CA LYS A 31 -12.68 -9.38 1.17
C LYS A 31 -13.54 -8.12 1.38
N GLY A 32 -13.62 -7.23 0.38
CA GLY A 32 -14.32 -5.95 0.49
C GLY A 32 -13.67 -4.95 1.45
N LEU A 33 -12.42 -5.20 1.88
CA LEU A 33 -11.69 -4.32 2.81
C LEU A 33 -10.97 -3.16 2.09
N TYR A 34 -10.60 -3.35 0.82
CA TYR A 34 -9.91 -2.35 0.01
C TYR A 34 -10.77 -2.03 -1.22
N PRO A 35 -11.45 -0.86 -1.27
CA PRO A 35 -12.31 -0.48 -2.39
C PRO A 35 -11.48 -0.07 -3.62
N GLU A 36 -12.15 0.13 -4.76
CA GLU A 36 -11.49 0.63 -5.97
C GLU A 36 -10.88 2.02 -5.72
N PRO A 37 -9.80 2.38 -6.45
CA PRO A 37 -9.13 3.67 -6.28
C PRO A 37 -10.12 4.83 -6.36
N GLY A 38 -10.09 5.72 -5.37
CA GLY A 38 -11.01 6.87 -5.28
C GLY A 38 -12.38 6.58 -4.65
N GLN A 39 -12.68 5.32 -4.31
CA GLN A 39 -13.85 4.94 -3.51
C GLN A 39 -13.50 4.60 -2.06
N ALA A 40 -12.26 4.86 -1.66
CA ALA A 40 -11.82 4.69 -0.28
C ALA A 40 -12.66 5.57 0.67
N THR A 41 -12.90 5.06 1.87
CA THR A 41 -13.62 5.77 2.94
C THR A 41 -12.88 5.53 4.25
N MET A 42 -13.05 6.39 5.24
CA MET A 42 -12.39 6.26 6.56
C MET A 42 -12.64 4.91 7.23
N GLN A 43 -13.84 4.33 7.07
CA GLN A 43 -14.14 2.97 7.56
C GLN A 43 -13.24 1.87 6.96
N HIS A 44 -12.78 2.06 5.73
CA HIS A 44 -11.82 1.14 5.11
C HIS A 44 -10.42 1.35 5.67
N VAL A 45 -10.03 2.60 5.92
CA VAL A 45 -8.72 2.97 6.47
C VAL A 45 -8.48 2.30 7.83
N GLU A 46 -9.48 2.28 8.71
CA GLU A 46 -9.38 1.69 10.05
C GLU A 46 -9.22 0.16 10.03
N LYS A 47 -9.82 -0.52 9.04
CA LYS A 47 -9.77 -1.98 8.91
C LYS A 47 -8.51 -2.48 8.18
N LEU A 48 -7.73 -1.57 7.61
CA LEU A 48 -6.56 -1.90 6.80
C LEU A 48 -5.27 -1.86 7.63
N ASN A 49 -4.32 -2.72 7.27
CA ASN A 49 -2.97 -2.65 7.83
C ASN A 49 -2.33 -1.30 7.50
N LYS A 50 -1.45 -0.81 8.38
CA LYS A 50 -0.79 0.51 8.31
C LYS A 50 -0.40 0.98 6.91
N THR A 51 0.26 0.16 6.11
CA THR A 51 0.67 0.52 4.73
C THR A 51 -0.51 0.74 3.77
N LEU A 52 -1.54 -0.11 3.85
CA LEU A 52 -2.74 0.02 3.02
C LEU A 52 -3.64 1.15 3.51
N ALA A 53 -3.73 1.35 4.82
CA ALA A 53 -4.41 2.48 5.44
C ALA A 53 -3.81 3.81 4.96
N ILE A 54 -2.48 3.94 4.92
CA ILE A 54 -1.80 5.12 4.37
C ILE A 54 -2.17 5.33 2.89
N LYS A 55 -2.20 4.27 2.09
CA LYS A 55 -2.54 4.38 0.66
C LYS A 55 -4.00 4.81 0.47
N ALA A 56 -4.93 4.20 1.19
CA ALA A 56 -6.34 4.57 1.18
C ALA A 56 -6.54 6.01 1.66
N TYR A 57 -5.90 6.42 2.76
CA TYR A 57 -5.98 7.78 3.29
C TYR A 57 -5.50 8.83 2.29
N ARG A 58 -4.45 8.52 1.50
CA ARG A 58 -3.99 9.40 0.41
C ARG A 58 -4.99 9.48 -0.73
N GLU A 59 -5.66 8.39 -1.07
CA GLU A 59 -6.68 8.38 -2.12
C GLU A 59 -7.93 9.16 -1.70
N VAL A 60 -8.30 9.15 -0.41
CA VAL A 60 -9.44 9.93 0.13
C VAL A 60 -9.12 11.41 0.26
N HIS A 61 -7.96 11.75 0.81
CA HIS A 61 -7.65 13.13 1.22
C HIS A 61 -6.70 13.86 0.25
N GLY A 62 -6.14 13.19 -0.73
CA GLY A 62 -5.19 13.79 -1.69
C GLY A 62 -3.89 14.30 -1.06
N VAL A 63 -3.55 13.84 0.14
CA VAL A 63 -2.40 14.34 0.91
C VAL A 63 -1.07 13.68 0.52
N SER A 64 0.03 14.34 0.91
CA SER A 64 1.37 13.81 0.74
C SER A 64 1.60 12.52 1.57
N LEU A 65 2.58 11.71 1.15
CA LEU A 65 2.91 10.46 1.86
C LEU A 65 3.26 10.68 3.33
N LYS A 66 3.98 11.77 3.63
CA LYS A 66 4.38 12.12 4.99
C LYS A 66 3.15 12.40 5.86
N GLN A 67 2.25 13.26 5.38
CA GLN A 67 1.02 13.62 6.10
C GLN A 67 0.11 12.41 6.32
N ALA A 68 -0.05 11.55 5.32
CA ALA A 68 -0.83 10.32 5.48
C ALA A 68 -0.22 9.37 6.50
N LYS A 69 1.11 9.22 6.50
CA LYS A 69 1.80 8.37 7.48
C LYS A 69 1.58 8.88 8.91
N GLU A 70 1.74 10.17 9.11
CA GLU A 70 1.56 10.83 10.40
C GLU A 70 0.11 10.70 10.91
N ALA A 71 -0.88 10.93 10.03
CA ALA A 71 -2.29 10.77 10.38
C ALA A 71 -2.62 9.34 10.81
N ILE A 72 -2.16 8.33 10.07
CA ILE A 72 -2.38 6.92 10.42
C ILE A 72 -1.62 6.52 11.69
N GLU A 73 -0.40 7.01 11.88
CA GLU A 73 0.35 6.77 13.12
C GLU A 73 -0.38 7.33 14.33
N ASN A 74 -0.95 8.52 14.21
CA ASN A 74 -1.76 9.11 15.28
C ASN A 74 -3.02 8.30 15.55
N ILE A 75 -3.71 7.80 14.51
CA ILE A 75 -4.92 6.96 14.67
C ILE A 75 -4.58 5.64 15.37
N VAL A 76 -3.48 4.97 14.97
CA VAL A 76 -3.07 3.70 15.56
C VAL A 76 -2.59 3.85 17.00
N ASN A 77 -1.92 4.96 17.32
CA ASN A 77 -1.41 5.23 18.66
C ASN A 77 -2.47 5.82 19.62
N ALA A 78 -3.60 6.28 19.09
CA ALA A 78 -4.73 6.82 19.87
C ALA A 78 -5.81 5.77 20.19
N ALA A 79 -5.71 4.56 19.63
CA ALA A 79 -6.58 3.42 19.87
C ALA A 79 -5.98 2.46 20.90
#